data_AF-A0A0F2QUG2-F1
#
_entry.id   AF-A0A0F2QUG2-F1
#
_cell.length_a   1.000
_cell.length_b   1.000
_cell.length_c   1.000
_cell.angle_alpha   90.00
_cell.angle_beta   90.00
_cell.angle_gamma   90.00
#
_symmetry.space_group_name_H-M   'P 1'
#
loop_
_entity.id
_entity.type
_entity.pdbx_description
1 polymer ?
#
loop_
_entity_poly.entity_id
_entity_poly.type
_entity_poly.pdbx_seq_one_letter_code
_entity_poly.pdbx_strand_id
1 'polypeptide(L)' 'MDSNRSSQKAFYLLLGLLLVSALFLLGATYENTNGRYRMSVITRGNFTDIFVIDTTTGVVKYVGKDEGKPFEEIKGK' A
#
# COMPACT_ATOMS: atom_id res chain seq x y z
N MET A 1 -11.98 -51.42 4.88
CA MET A 1 -12.87 -50.25 5.14
C MET A 1 -12.03 -49.00 5.39
N ASP A 2 -10.89 -48.84 4.69
CA ASP A 2 -9.80 -47.95 5.13
C ASP A 2 -9.63 -46.72 4.22
N SER A 3 -10.09 -46.82 2.97
CA SER A 3 -10.08 -45.72 1.99
C SER A 3 -10.86 -44.49 2.50
N ASN A 4 -12.02 -44.72 3.14
CA ASN A 4 -12.88 -43.64 3.63
C ASN A 4 -12.21 -42.81 4.74
N ARG A 5 -11.43 -43.45 5.61
CA ARG A 5 -10.67 -42.78 6.69
C ARG A 5 -9.53 -41.93 6.15
N SER A 6 -8.86 -42.38 5.09
CA SER A 6 -7.80 -41.62 4.43
C SER A 6 -8.36 -40.40 3.69
N SER A 7 -9.50 -40.57 3.01
CA SER A 7 -10.19 -39.47 2.30
C SER A 7 -10.68 -38.39 3.26
N GLN A 8 -11.17 -38.76 4.44
CA GLN A 8 -11.58 -37.80 5.47
C GLN A 8 -10.39 -36.98 6.00
N LYS A 9 -9.25 -37.61 6.25
CA LYS A 9 -8.03 -36.90 6.68
C LYS A 9 -7.53 -35.91 5.62
N ALA A 10 -7.54 -36.32 4.34
CA ALA A 10 -7.18 -35.44 3.23
C ALA A 10 -8.15 -34.25 3.10
N PHE A 11 -9.45 -34.48 3.31
CA PHE A 11 -10.47 -33.43 3.33
C PHE A 11 -10.23 -32.40 4.44
N TYR A 12 -9.96 -32.85 5.68
CA TYR A 12 -9.67 -31.93 6.78
C TYR A 12 -8.39 -31.13 6.58
N LEU A 13 -7.35 -31.73 5.97
CA LEU A 13 -6.12 -31.01 5.61
C LEU A 13 -6.37 -29.93 4.55
N LEU A 14 -7.14 -30.26 3.50
CA LEU A 14 -7.50 -29.29 2.47
C LEU A 14 -8.36 -28.15 3.04
N LEU A 15 -9.32 -28.48 3.90
CA LEU A 15 -10.17 -27.49 4.56
C LEU A 15 -9.35 -26.55 5.47
N GLY A 16 -8.41 -27.10 6.23
CA GLY A 16 -7.48 -26.32 7.05
C GLY A 16 -6.60 -25.39 6.21
N LEU A 17 -6.04 -25.89 5.11
CA LEU A 17 -5.23 -25.09 4.18
C LEU A 17 -6.04 -23.94 3.56
N LEU A 18 -7.30 -24.20 3.21
CA LEU A 18 -8.20 -23.22 2.61
C LEU A 18 -8.60 -22.12 3.61
N LEU A 19 -8.85 -22.48 4.87
CA LEU A 19 -9.13 -21.52 5.94
C LEU A 19 -7.91 -20.65 6.27
N VAL A 20 -6.72 -21.26 6.36
CA VAL A 20 -5.47 -20.53 6.62
C VAL A 20 -5.17 -19.56 5.48
N SER A 21 -5.27 -19.99 4.23
CA SER A 21 -5.06 -19.11 3.08
C SER A 21 -6.08 -17.96 3.02
N ALA A 22 -7.35 -18.20 3.36
CA ALA A 22 -8.35 -17.13 3.49
C ALA A 22 -7.96 -16.07 4.54
N LEU A 23 -7.40 -16.49 5.69
CA LEU A 23 -6.90 -15.55 6.71
C LEU A 23 -5.73 -14.69 6.20
N PHE A 24 -4.81 -15.28 5.43
CA PHE A 24 -3.73 -14.53 4.79
C PHE A 24 -4.23 -13.52 3.75
N LEU A 25 -5.26 -13.87 2.97
CA LEU A 25 -5.87 -12.95 2.01
C LEU A 25 -6.64 -11.80 2.70
N LEU A 26 -7.29 -12.07 3.83
CA LEU A 26 -7.95 -11.04 4.64
C LEU A 26 -6.95 -10.04 5.25
N GLY A 27 -5.76 -10.49 5.62
CA GLY A 27 -4.67 -9.61 6.05
C GLY A 27 -4.00 -8.82 4.91
N ALA A 28 -4.20 -9.24 3.66
CA ALA A 28 -3.64 -8.58 2.48
C ALA A 28 -4.52 -7.43 1.96
N THR A 29 -5.56 -7.01 2.69
CA THR A 29 -6.31 -5.79 2.37
C THR A 29 -5.43 -4.57 2.66
N TYR A 30 -4.56 -4.30 1.69
CA TYR A 30 -4.15 -2.99 1.21
C TYR A 30 -4.21 -1.90 2.28
N GLU A 31 -3.08 -1.65 2.94
CA GLU A 31 -2.87 -0.34 3.55
C GLU A 31 -2.96 0.69 2.45
N ASN A 32 -4.15 1.25 2.28
CA ASN A 32 -4.32 2.45 1.50
C ASN A 32 -3.61 3.55 2.29
N THR A 33 -2.33 3.71 2.02
CA THR A 33 -1.47 4.80 2.50
C THR A 33 -1.86 6.12 1.84
N ASN A 34 -3.14 6.33 1.50
CA ASN A 34 -3.73 7.66 1.43
C ASN A 34 -3.92 8.18 2.86
N GLY A 35 -2.84 8.21 3.64
CA GLY A 35 -2.76 9.12 4.77
C GLY A 35 -3.03 10.53 4.26
N ARG A 36 -3.53 11.40 5.13
CA ARG A 36 -3.88 12.79 4.77
C ARG A 36 -2.72 13.54 4.10
N TYR A 37 -1.50 13.05 4.32
CA TYR A 37 -0.29 13.54 3.70
C TYR A 37 0.51 12.40 3.06
N ARG A 38 1.00 12.62 1.84
CA ARG A 38 1.95 11.76 1.14
C ARG A 38 3.28 12.50 1.02
N MET A 39 4.39 11.82 1.34
CA MET A 39 5.73 12.34 1.08
C MET A 39 6.24 11.88 -0.28
N SER A 40 6.86 12.78 -1.03
CA SER A 40 7.55 12.48 -2.28
C SER A 40 8.94 13.07 -2.23
N VAL A 41 9.95 12.33 -2.70
CA VAL A 41 11.34 12.78 -2.74
C VAL A 41 11.78 12.80 -4.20
N ILE A 42 12.28 13.94 -4.67
CA ILE A 42 12.82 14.09 -6.02
C ILE A 42 14.27 14.52 -5.90
N THR A 43 15.18 13.76 -6.52
CA THR A 43 16.60 14.12 -6.57
C THR A 43 16.91 14.72 -7.94
N ARG A 44 17.47 15.94 -7.95
CA ARG A 44 17.87 16.68 -9.15
C ARG A 44 19.36 17.00 -9.05
N GLY A 45 20.20 16.20 -9.73
CA GLY A 45 21.65 16.30 -9.60
C GLY A 45 22.09 16.01 -8.16
N ASN A 46 22.69 17.01 -7.49
CA ASN A 46 23.15 16.92 -6.10
C ASN A 46 22.16 17.47 -5.06
N PHE A 47 20.98 17.95 -5.48
CA PHE A 47 19.95 18.46 -4.57
C PHE A 47 18.80 17.46 -4.44
N THR A 48 18.33 17.26 -3.21
CA THR A 48 17.18 16.41 -2.89
C THR A 48 16.06 17.29 -2.36
N ASP A 49 14.96 17.33 -3.09
CA ASP A 49 13.75 18.03 -2.70
C ASP A 49 12.76 17.05 -2.07
N ILE A 50 12.20 17.41 -0.91
CA ILE A 50 11.20 16.64 -0.19
C ILE A 50 9.88 17.41 -0.23
N PHE A 51 8.83 16.76 -0.72
CA PHE A 51 7.49 17.32 -0.88
C PHE A 51 6.52 16.62 0.08
N VAL A 52 5.77 17.40 0.87
CA VAL A 52 4.59 16.89 1.60
C VAL A 52 3.33 17.35 0.88
N ILE A 53 2.57 16.38 0.38
CA ILE A 53 1.37 16.60 -0.45
C ILE A 53 0.15 16.22 0.37
N ASP A 54 -0.81 17.14 0.51
CA ASP A 54 -2.12 16.80 1.07
C ASP A 54 -2.87 15.93 0.05
N THR A 55 -3.19 14.71 0.42
CA THR A 55 -3.82 13.74 -0.49
C THR A 55 -5.29 14.07 -0.74
N THR A 56 -5.90 14.93 0.07
CA THR A 56 -7.29 15.36 -0.10
C THR A 56 -7.43 16.46 -1.15
N THR A 57 -6.44 17.35 -1.25
CA THR A 57 -6.46 18.49 -2.18
C THR A 57 -5.46 18.36 -3.34
N GLY A 58 -4.47 17.47 -3.22
CA GLY A 58 -3.34 17.36 -4.16
C GLY A 58 -2.33 18.51 -4.06
N VAL A 59 -2.50 19.41 -3.10
CA VAL A 59 -1.68 20.61 -2.91
C VAL A 59 -0.47 20.32 -2.04
N VAL A 60 0.65 20.96 -2.34
CA VAL A 60 1.87 20.87 -1.53
C VAL A 60 1.76 21.75 -0.29
N LYS A 61 1.95 21.16 0.89
CA LYS A 61 1.98 21.87 2.18
C LYS A 61 3.38 22.16 2.69
N TYR A 62 4.39 21.47 2.19
CA TYR A 62 5.76 21.69 2.63
C TYR A 62 6.71 21.57 1.45
N VAL A 63 7.00 22.73 0.84
CA VAL A 63 8.12 23.05 -0.06
C VAL A 63 8.22 24.57 -0.13
N GLY A 64 9.24 25.17 0.50
CA GLY A 64 9.38 26.62 0.70
C GLY A 64 8.60 27.54 -0.27
N LYS A 65 9.18 27.92 -1.41
CA LYS A 65 8.59 28.87 -2.37
C LYS A 65 7.40 28.34 -3.19
N ASP A 66 7.07 27.06 -3.04
CA ASP A 66 6.07 26.33 -3.82
C ASP A 66 4.91 25.80 -2.96
N GLU A 67 4.85 26.22 -1.70
CA GLU A 67 3.74 25.95 -0.79
C GLU A 67 2.43 26.49 -1.38
N GLY A 68 1.37 25.70 -1.29
CA GLY A 68 0.05 26.04 -1.81
C GLY A 68 -0.14 25.78 -3.30
N LYS A 69 0.90 25.41 -4.06
CA LYS A 69 0.76 25.07 -5.49
C LYS A 69 0.39 23.59 -5.69
N PRO A 70 -0.36 23.25 -6.75
CA PRO A 70 -0.59 21.86 -7.14
C PRO A 70 0.74 21.16 -7.44
N PHE A 71 0.92 19.94 -6.94
CA PHE A 71 2.17 19.19 -7.15
C PHE A 71 2.52 18.97 -8.63
N GLU A 72 1.50 18.82 -9.48
CA GLU A 72 1.64 18.60 -10.92
C GLU A 72 2.34 19.78 -11.65
N GLU A 73 2.28 21.00 -11.10
CA GLU A 73 2.90 22.19 -11.71
C GLU A 73 4.38 22.36 -11.37
N ILE A 74 4.86 21.65 -10.34
CA ILE A 74 6.21 21.80 -9.80
C ILE A 74 7.08 20.56 -10.01
N LYS A 75 6.46 19.40 -10.26
CA LYS A 75 7.17 18.18 -10.60
C LYS A 75 7.90 18.36 -11.93
N GLY A 76 9.22 18.23 -11.94
CA GLY A 76 10.04 18.29 -13.16
C GLY A 76 10.49 19.69 -13.63
N LYS A 77 10.28 20.75 -12.84
CA LYS A 77 11.10 21.97 -12.97
C LYS A 77 12.55 21.74 -12.53
#